data_AF-A0A6M0CME4-F1
#
_entry.id   AF-A0A6M0CME4-F1
#
_cell.length_a   1.000
_cell.length_b   1.000
_cell.length_c   1.000
_cell.angle_alpha   90.00
_cell.angle_beta   90.00
_cell.angle_gamma   90.00
#
_symmetry.space_group_name_H-M   'P 1'
#
loop_
_entity.id
_entity.type
_entity.pdbx_description
1 polymer ?
#
loop_
_entity_poly.entity_id
_entity_poly.type
_entity_poly.pdbx_seq_one_letter_code
_entity_poly.pdbx_strand_id
1 'polypeptide(L)'
;RGVNTMAYTEFEVDRIGRVGFETARKRGGKLCSVDKANVLEVSQLWRDRIVALSSEYPDIELSHLYVDNAAMQLVRWPKQFDTIVTGNLFGDILSDAAAMLTGSIGMLPSASLGEGGPGVFEPVHGSAPDIAGQDKANPLAQVLSAAMMLRYALNQPAAADKIEAGVMEVLDKGYRTGDIMSEGMKLVGCRQMGDVLLEVIANC
;
A
#
# COMPACT_ATOMS: atom_id res chain seq x y z
N ARG A 1 13.50 -16.27 -30.36
CA ARG A 1 13.21 -16.68 -28.97
C ARG A 1 13.24 -15.43 -28.09
N GLY A 2 12.17 -15.13 -27.35
CA GLY A 2 12.20 -14.13 -26.28
C GLY A 2 12.68 -14.77 -24.98
N VAL A 3 13.47 -14.06 -24.18
CA VAL A 3 14.03 -14.54 -22.91
C VAL A 3 14.01 -13.40 -21.89
N ASN A 4 13.61 -13.71 -20.65
CA ASN A 4 13.73 -12.84 -19.50
C ASN A 4 14.43 -13.60 -18.37
N THR A 5 15.10 -12.88 -17.47
CA THR A 5 15.78 -13.43 -16.30
C THR A 5 15.22 -12.78 -15.05
N MET A 6 14.73 -13.59 -14.12
CA MET A 6 14.40 -13.15 -12.76
C MET A 6 15.59 -13.51 -11.85
N ALA A 7 16.23 -12.49 -11.28
CA ALA A 7 17.40 -12.67 -10.43
C ALA A 7 17.29 -11.79 -9.19
N TYR A 8 17.74 -12.34 -8.06
CA TYR A 8 17.88 -11.65 -6.79
C TYR A 8 19.20 -12.07 -6.15
N THR A 9 19.84 -11.13 -5.47
CA THR A 9 20.92 -11.38 -4.52
C THR A 9 20.36 -11.53 -3.11
N GLU A 10 21.10 -12.21 -2.23
CA GLU A 10 20.72 -12.33 -0.81
C GLU A 10 20.50 -10.95 -0.17
N PHE A 11 21.38 -9.99 -0.44
CA PHE A 11 21.28 -8.63 0.07
C PHE A 11 19.97 -7.93 -0.34
N GLU A 12 19.56 -8.08 -1.60
CA GLU A 12 18.30 -7.47 -2.07
C GLU A 12 17.08 -8.05 -1.35
N VAL A 13 17.06 -9.36 -1.11
CA VAL A 13 15.99 -10.00 -0.34
C VAL A 13 16.05 -9.57 1.13
N ASP A 14 17.24 -9.54 1.72
CA ASP A 14 17.39 -9.21 3.13
C ASP A 14 16.91 -7.77 3.41
N ARG A 15 17.27 -6.83 2.54
CA ARG A 15 16.88 -5.43 2.68
C ARG A 15 15.35 -5.25 2.66
N ILE A 16 14.66 -5.83 1.68
CA ILE A 16 13.20 -5.74 1.60
C ILE A 16 12.51 -6.56 2.70
N GLY A 17 13.10 -7.69 3.09
CA GLY A 17 12.64 -8.51 4.22
C GLY A 17 12.62 -7.72 5.53
N ARG A 18 13.73 -7.03 5.86
CA ARG A 18 13.81 -6.15 7.04
C ARG A 18 12.74 -5.06 7.01
N VAL A 19 12.55 -4.40 5.86
CA VAL A 19 11.46 -3.41 5.69
C VAL A 19 10.09 -4.04 5.94
N GLY A 20 9.84 -5.25 5.44
CA GLY A 20 8.60 -5.99 5.67
C GLY A 20 8.36 -6.28 7.15
N PHE A 21 9.38 -6.78 7.87
CA PHE A 21 9.27 -7.05 9.30
C PHE A 21 9.08 -5.78 10.14
N GLU A 22 9.84 -4.70 9.89
CA GLU A 22 9.67 -3.43 10.59
C GLU A 22 8.31 -2.78 10.30
N THR A 23 7.76 -2.99 9.10
CA THR A 23 6.41 -2.53 8.76
C THR A 23 5.36 -3.32 9.53
N ALA A 24 5.48 -4.64 9.60
CA ALA A 24 4.58 -5.48 10.39
C ALA A 24 4.60 -5.11 11.89
N ARG A 25 5.78 -4.77 12.43
CA ARG A 25 5.95 -4.30 13.82
C ARG A 25 5.17 -3.01 14.12
N LYS A 26 5.07 -2.11 13.15
CA LYS A 26 4.29 -0.86 13.29
C LYS A 26 2.77 -1.07 13.10
N ARG A 27 2.33 -2.31 12.87
CA ARG A 27 0.95 -2.68 12.54
C ARG A 27 0.44 -3.81 13.43
N GLY A 28 -0.13 -4.87 12.86
CA GLY A 28 -0.72 -6.00 13.57
C GLY A 28 0.26 -7.10 13.95
N GLY A 29 1.56 -6.92 13.71
CA GLY A 29 2.61 -7.87 14.07
C GLY A 29 2.63 -9.15 13.23
N LYS A 30 2.03 -9.14 12.02
CA LYS A 30 2.01 -10.33 11.14
C LYS A 30 2.60 -10.03 9.77
N LEU A 31 3.52 -10.91 9.33
CA LEU A 31 4.15 -10.84 8.02
C LEU A 31 3.84 -12.10 7.21
N CYS A 32 3.22 -11.94 6.05
CA CYS A 32 3.04 -13.01 5.06
C CYS A 32 4.05 -12.84 3.93
N SER A 33 5.01 -13.75 3.84
CA SER A 33 5.97 -13.82 2.73
C SER A 33 5.37 -14.61 1.56
N VAL A 34 5.30 -13.97 0.39
CA VAL A 34 4.70 -14.57 -0.81
C VAL A 34 5.78 -14.87 -1.84
N ASP A 35 5.80 -16.11 -2.34
CA ASP A 35 6.81 -16.58 -3.28
C ASP A 35 6.27 -17.68 -4.23
N LYS A 36 7.15 -18.27 -5.05
CA LYS A 36 6.86 -19.49 -5.83
C LYS A 36 7.94 -20.56 -5.62
N ALA A 37 8.32 -20.80 -4.36
CA ALA A 37 9.45 -21.67 -4.00
C ALA A 37 9.27 -23.14 -4.42
N ASN A 38 8.04 -23.57 -4.75
CA ASN A 38 7.78 -24.89 -5.32
C ASN A 38 8.20 -25.06 -6.78
N VAL A 39 8.60 -23.98 -7.46
CA VAL A 39 9.00 -24.01 -8.89
C VAL A 39 10.26 -23.21 -9.16
N LEU A 40 10.44 -22.04 -8.53
CA LEU A 40 11.51 -21.10 -8.88
C LEU A 40 12.63 -21.12 -7.84
N GLU A 41 13.87 -21.36 -8.26
CA GLU A 41 15.06 -21.32 -7.38
C GLU A 41 15.25 -19.94 -6.76
N VAL A 42 14.96 -18.87 -7.50
CA VAL A 42 14.99 -17.50 -6.97
C VAL A 42 13.96 -17.29 -5.85
N SER A 43 12.84 -18.00 -5.88
CA SER A 43 11.86 -17.99 -4.79
C SER A 43 12.27 -18.89 -3.61
N GLN A 44 13.05 -19.95 -3.86
CA GLN A 44 13.65 -20.73 -2.78
C GLN A 44 14.67 -19.87 -2.01
N LEU A 45 15.56 -19.18 -2.72
CA LEU A 45 16.47 -18.19 -2.14
C LEU A 45 15.70 -17.16 -1.30
N TRP A 46 14.62 -16.59 -1.88
CA TRP A 46 13.76 -15.66 -1.18
C TRP A 46 13.26 -16.20 0.16
N ARG A 47 12.67 -17.41 0.13
CA ARG A 47 12.12 -18.05 1.33
C ARG A 47 13.19 -18.30 2.38
N ASP A 48 14.34 -18.81 2.00
CA ASP A 48 15.44 -19.11 2.91
C ASP A 48 15.94 -17.84 3.63
N ARG A 49 16.09 -16.74 2.89
CA ARG A 49 16.49 -15.44 3.46
C ARG A 49 15.45 -14.86 4.41
N ILE A 50 14.17 -14.87 4.05
CA ILE A 50 13.09 -14.37 4.92
C ILE A 50 12.98 -15.20 6.20
N VAL A 51 13.11 -16.53 6.10
CA VAL A 51 13.12 -17.41 7.28
C VAL A 51 14.34 -17.12 8.17
N ALA A 52 15.53 -16.94 7.60
CA ALA A 52 16.73 -16.60 8.36
C ALA A 52 16.58 -15.28 9.12
N LEU A 53 16.04 -14.25 8.46
CA LEU A 53 15.75 -12.94 9.07
C LEU A 53 14.76 -13.03 10.23
N SER A 54 13.80 -13.97 10.19
CA SER A 54 12.76 -14.08 11.25
C SER A 54 13.32 -14.22 12.66
N SER A 55 14.53 -14.78 12.80
CA SER A 55 15.23 -14.89 14.09
C SER A 55 15.56 -13.53 14.74
N GLU A 56 15.70 -12.47 13.94
CA GLU A 56 15.93 -11.10 14.39
C GLU A 56 14.62 -10.38 14.77
N TYR A 57 13.47 -10.98 14.46
CA TYR A 57 12.12 -10.43 14.63
C TYR A 57 11.19 -11.41 15.36
N PRO A 58 11.55 -11.88 16.58
CA PRO A 58 10.79 -12.90 17.30
C PRO A 58 9.40 -12.44 17.73
N ASP A 59 9.13 -11.13 17.68
CA ASP A 59 7.84 -10.51 17.96
C ASP A 59 6.85 -10.53 16.77
N ILE A 60 7.29 -10.97 15.58
CA ILE A 60 6.48 -10.97 14.36
C ILE A 60 6.04 -12.39 13.98
N GLU A 61 4.74 -12.59 13.78
CA GLU A 61 4.18 -13.83 13.25
C GLU A 61 4.51 -13.93 11.75
N LEU A 62 5.49 -14.78 11.40
CA LEU A 62 5.83 -15.07 10.01
C LEU A 62 4.97 -16.22 9.46
N SER A 63 4.38 -15.99 8.29
CA SER A 63 3.68 -17.00 7.48
C SER A 63 4.17 -16.96 6.04
N HIS A 64 3.88 -18.02 5.28
CA HIS A 64 4.25 -18.10 3.87
C HIS A 64 3.09 -18.58 3.00
N LEU A 65 2.91 -17.96 1.83
CA LEU A 65 1.98 -18.40 0.80
C LEU A 65 2.67 -18.47 -0.56
N TYR A 66 2.19 -19.36 -1.42
CA TYR A 66 2.52 -19.28 -2.83
C TYR A 66 1.71 -18.18 -3.52
N VAL A 67 2.27 -17.51 -4.51
CA VAL A 67 1.67 -16.35 -5.21
C VAL A 67 0.28 -16.64 -5.78
N ASP A 68 0.04 -17.84 -6.30
CA ASP A 68 -1.27 -18.27 -6.78
C ASP A 68 -2.29 -18.41 -5.63
N ASN A 69 -1.90 -19.01 -4.52
CA ASN A 69 -2.75 -19.08 -3.33
C ASN A 69 -2.97 -17.67 -2.74
N ALA A 70 -1.95 -16.81 -2.69
CA ALA A 70 -2.09 -15.43 -2.22
C ALA A 70 -3.13 -14.65 -3.06
N ALA A 71 -3.10 -14.79 -4.39
CA ALA A 71 -4.11 -14.21 -5.27
C ALA A 71 -5.53 -14.73 -4.95
N MET A 72 -5.69 -16.04 -4.70
CA MET A 72 -6.97 -16.61 -4.28
C MET A 72 -7.42 -16.08 -2.90
N GLN A 73 -6.49 -15.96 -1.94
CA GLN A 73 -6.78 -15.49 -0.58
C GLN A 73 -7.16 -14.02 -0.54
N LEU A 74 -6.58 -13.18 -1.40
CA LEU A 74 -6.99 -11.78 -1.56
C LEU A 74 -8.48 -11.70 -1.91
N VAL A 75 -8.97 -12.56 -2.81
CA VAL A 75 -10.40 -12.59 -3.16
C VAL A 75 -11.23 -13.25 -2.06
N ARG A 76 -10.76 -14.38 -1.50
CA ARG A 76 -11.55 -15.22 -0.60
C ARG A 76 -11.68 -14.66 0.82
N TRP A 77 -10.58 -14.19 1.40
CA TRP A 77 -10.52 -13.70 2.78
C TRP A 77 -9.39 -12.67 2.94
N PRO A 78 -9.51 -11.47 2.36
CA PRO A 78 -8.44 -10.47 2.39
C PRO A 78 -8.11 -9.97 3.80
N LYS A 79 -9.08 -10.02 4.73
CA LYS A 79 -8.93 -9.57 6.13
C LYS A 79 -7.95 -10.40 6.97
N GLN A 80 -7.43 -11.51 6.45
CA GLN A 80 -6.39 -12.29 7.13
C GLN A 80 -5.00 -11.64 7.07
N PHE A 81 -4.78 -10.74 6.10
CA PHE A 81 -3.49 -10.13 5.87
C PHE A 81 -3.30 -8.86 6.70
N ASP A 82 -2.12 -8.72 7.29
CA ASP A 82 -1.63 -7.47 7.87
C ASP A 82 -0.57 -6.84 6.96
N THR A 83 0.59 -7.50 6.82
CA THR A 83 1.68 -7.09 5.93
C THR A 83 2.04 -8.23 4.98
N ILE A 84 2.21 -7.94 3.69
CA ILE A 84 2.71 -8.88 2.68
C ILE A 84 4.08 -8.39 2.19
N VAL A 85 5.04 -9.31 2.06
CA VAL A 85 6.33 -9.06 1.40
C VAL A 85 6.52 -10.06 0.26
N THR A 86 6.96 -9.59 -0.90
CA THR A 86 7.06 -10.41 -2.12
C THR A 86 8.05 -9.82 -3.12
N GLY A 87 8.46 -10.62 -4.11
CA GLY A 87 9.32 -10.17 -5.22
C GLY A 87 8.60 -9.22 -6.17
N ASN A 88 9.35 -8.43 -6.95
CA ASN A 88 8.88 -7.29 -7.75
C ASN A 88 7.67 -7.64 -8.64
N LEU A 89 7.81 -8.64 -9.52
CA LEU A 89 6.74 -9.04 -10.45
C LEU A 89 5.48 -9.54 -9.72
N PHE A 90 5.65 -10.25 -8.60
CA PHE A 90 4.52 -10.73 -7.81
C PHE A 90 3.85 -9.58 -7.03
N GLY A 91 4.65 -8.63 -6.56
CA GLY A 91 4.21 -7.41 -5.89
C GLY A 91 3.29 -6.62 -6.80
N ASP A 92 3.75 -6.31 -8.02
CA ASP A 92 2.98 -5.62 -9.06
C ASP A 92 1.58 -6.22 -9.25
N ILE A 93 1.52 -7.53 -9.51
CA ILE A 93 0.25 -8.23 -9.75
C ILE A 93 -0.65 -8.23 -8.49
N LEU A 94 -0.08 -8.53 -7.32
CA LEU A 94 -0.86 -8.64 -6.09
C LEU A 94 -1.32 -7.29 -5.56
N SER A 95 -0.52 -6.22 -5.72
CA SER A 95 -0.91 -4.88 -5.32
C SER A 95 -2.07 -4.35 -6.16
N ASP A 96 -2.08 -4.62 -7.47
CA ASP A 96 -3.20 -4.26 -8.35
C ASP A 96 -4.46 -5.07 -8.03
N ALA A 97 -4.31 -6.37 -7.75
CA ALA A 97 -5.43 -7.20 -7.31
C ALA A 97 -6.01 -6.70 -5.98
N ALA A 98 -5.14 -6.37 -5.01
CA ALA A 98 -5.54 -5.81 -3.73
C ALA A 98 -6.20 -4.43 -3.87
N ALA A 99 -5.68 -3.59 -4.75
CA ALA A 99 -6.23 -2.28 -5.06
C ALA A 99 -7.68 -2.38 -5.55
N MET A 100 -7.95 -3.30 -6.49
CA MET A 100 -9.29 -3.48 -7.04
C MET A 100 -10.30 -3.98 -5.98
N LEU A 101 -9.86 -4.78 -5.00
CA LEU A 101 -10.74 -5.26 -3.93
C LEU A 101 -11.29 -4.15 -3.04
N THR A 102 -10.58 -3.03 -2.92
CA THR A 102 -11.04 -1.87 -2.14
C THR A 102 -12.16 -1.10 -2.85
N GLY A 103 -12.35 -1.32 -4.15
CA GLY A 103 -13.39 -0.69 -4.95
C GLY A 103 -13.06 0.72 -5.46
N SER A 104 -11.96 1.35 -5.02
CA SER A 104 -11.53 2.65 -5.56
C SER A 104 -10.01 2.81 -5.59
N ILE A 105 -9.44 2.77 -6.80
CA ILE A 105 -8.03 3.08 -7.04
C ILE A 105 -7.71 4.54 -6.67
N GLY A 106 -8.69 5.45 -6.79
CA GLY A 106 -8.56 6.88 -6.46
C GLY A 106 -8.31 7.17 -4.97
N MET A 107 -8.36 6.15 -4.12
CA MET A 107 -8.14 6.25 -2.67
C MET A 107 -6.81 5.66 -2.20
N LEU A 108 -6.01 5.06 -3.09
CA LEU A 108 -4.88 4.25 -2.68
C LEU A 108 -3.56 5.03 -2.72
N PRO A 109 -2.92 5.28 -1.56
CA PRO A 109 -1.60 5.86 -1.50
C PRO A 109 -0.50 4.80 -1.67
N SER A 110 0.70 5.23 -2.01
CA SER A 110 1.89 4.38 -2.04
C SER A 110 3.15 5.09 -1.53
N ALA A 111 4.14 4.31 -1.13
CA ALA A 111 5.45 4.78 -0.69
C ALA A 111 6.56 3.85 -1.18
N SER A 112 7.58 4.44 -1.80
CA SER A 112 8.82 3.78 -2.20
C SER A 112 9.97 4.28 -1.33
N LEU A 113 10.53 3.39 -0.50
CA LEU A 113 11.52 3.73 0.52
C LEU A 113 12.88 3.09 0.20
N GLY A 114 13.96 3.86 0.41
CA GLY A 114 15.35 3.37 0.37
C GLY A 114 16.00 3.39 1.75
N GLU A 115 17.20 2.82 1.88
CA GLU A 115 17.94 2.70 3.16
C GLU A 115 18.32 4.04 3.82
N GLY A 116 18.47 5.12 3.04
CA GLY A 116 18.96 6.42 3.52
C GLY A 116 18.08 7.63 3.20
N GLY A 117 16.89 7.41 2.62
CA GLY A 117 16.03 8.48 2.11
C GLY A 117 16.64 9.31 0.95
N PRO A 118 15.89 10.30 0.43
CA PRO A 118 14.46 10.51 0.66
C PRO A 118 13.62 9.40 0.00
N GLY A 119 12.45 9.11 0.58
CA GLY A 119 11.44 8.24 -0.04
C GLY A 119 10.62 8.98 -1.09
N VAL A 120 9.97 8.22 -1.98
CA VAL A 120 8.98 8.74 -2.94
C VAL A 120 7.59 8.34 -2.48
N PHE A 121 6.66 9.30 -2.46
CA PHE A 121 5.29 9.11 -2.00
C PHE A 121 4.32 9.60 -3.07
N GLU A 122 3.54 8.70 -3.62
CA GLU A 122 2.70 8.97 -4.80
C GLU A 122 1.40 8.17 -4.73
N PRO A 123 0.32 8.61 -5.38
CA PRO A 123 -0.91 7.85 -5.46
C PRO A 123 -0.75 6.70 -6.46
N VAL A 124 -1.48 5.61 -6.25
CA VAL A 124 -1.44 4.45 -7.18
C VAL A 124 -2.11 4.77 -8.52
N HIS A 125 -3.08 5.69 -8.53
CA HIS A 125 -3.79 6.03 -9.77
C HIS A 125 -2.87 6.74 -10.79
N GLY A 126 -3.15 6.52 -12.08
CA GLY A 126 -2.46 7.20 -13.17
C GLY A 126 -2.83 8.68 -13.32
N SER A 127 -2.40 9.29 -14.42
CA SER A 127 -2.54 10.73 -14.68
C SER A 127 -3.96 11.19 -15.09
N ALA A 128 -4.84 10.26 -15.48
CA ALA A 128 -6.22 10.54 -15.93
C ALA A 128 -6.34 11.79 -16.83
N PRO A 129 -5.67 11.80 -18.01
CA PRO A 129 -5.54 13.00 -18.85
C PRO A 129 -6.88 13.49 -19.41
N ASP A 130 -7.87 12.62 -19.50
CA ASP A 130 -9.24 12.88 -19.94
C ASP A 130 -10.03 13.80 -19.00
N ILE A 131 -9.64 13.90 -17.72
CA ILE A 131 -10.27 14.79 -16.72
C ILE A 131 -9.35 15.93 -16.26
N ALA A 132 -8.16 16.05 -16.83
CA ALA A 132 -7.20 17.09 -16.48
C ALA A 132 -7.81 18.50 -16.69
N GLY A 133 -7.68 19.36 -15.68
CA GLY A 133 -8.21 20.72 -15.70
C GLY A 133 -9.73 20.85 -15.52
N GLN A 134 -10.46 19.74 -15.28
CA GLN A 134 -11.92 19.74 -15.17
C GLN A 134 -12.45 19.72 -13.72
N ASP A 135 -11.57 19.85 -12.71
CA ASP A 135 -11.94 19.78 -11.29
C ASP A 135 -12.65 18.47 -10.87
N LYS A 136 -12.32 17.35 -11.51
CA LYS A 136 -12.95 16.03 -11.27
C LYS A 136 -12.08 15.02 -10.54
N ALA A 137 -10.76 15.25 -10.49
CA ALA A 137 -9.82 14.31 -9.89
C ALA A 137 -10.11 14.09 -8.39
N ASN A 138 -9.86 12.89 -7.90
CA ASN A 138 -9.92 12.59 -6.48
C ASN A 138 -8.58 12.96 -5.82
N PRO A 139 -8.53 13.95 -4.89
CA PRO A 139 -7.27 14.34 -4.26
C PRO A 139 -6.85 13.38 -3.13
N LEU A 140 -7.74 12.50 -2.67
CA LEU A 140 -7.58 11.80 -1.40
C LEU A 140 -6.41 10.82 -1.40
N ALA A 141 -6.14 10.09 -2.50
CA ALA A 141 -4.96 9.24 -2.59
C ALA A 141 -3.65 10.03 -2.41
N GLN A 142 -3.52 11.19 -3.07
CA GLN A 142 -2.33 12.04 -2.93
C GLN A 142 -2.16 12.58 -1.50
N VAL A 143 -3.27 12.95 -0.85
CA VAL A 143 -3.27 13.41 0.55
C VAL A 143 -2.87 12.26 1.49
N LEU A 144 -3.39 11.05 1.27
CA LEU A 144 -2.98 9.87 2.03
C LEU A 144 -1.52 9.49 1.77
N SER A 145 -0.98 9.72 0.57
CA SER A 145 0.47 9.56 0.31
C SER A 145 1.30 10.56 1.11
N ALA A 146 0.80 11.78 1.31
CA ALA A 146 1.44 12.74 2.23
C ALA A 146 1.35 12.29 3.70
N ALA A 147 0.26 11.63 4.11
CA ALA A 147 0.18 11.00 5.43
C ALA A 147 1.22 9.87 5.58
N MET A 148 1.39 9.03 4.56
CA MET A 148 2.47 8.03 4.53
C MET A 148 3.86 8.68 4.65
N MET A 149 4.10 9.80 3.97
CA MET A 149 5.35 10.56 4.09
C MET A 149 5.61 11.02 5.53
N LEU A 150 4.60 11.61 6.16
CA LEU A 150 4.69 12.04 7.56
C LEU A 150 5.02 10.86 8.49
N ARG A 151 4.34 9.73 8.31
CA ARG A 151 4.52 8.53 9.14
C ARG A 151 5.88 7.86 8.94
N TYR A 152 6.27 7.61 7.69
CA TYR A 152 7.40 6.73 7.36
C TYR A 152 8.72 7.46 7.11
N ALA A 153 8.69 8.68 6.56
CA ALA A 153 9.92 9.43 6.27
C ALA A 153 10.22 10.52 7.31
N LEU A 154 9.18 11.18 7.85
CA LEU A 154 9.37 12.35 8.73
C LEU A 154 9.19 12.03 10.22
N ASN A 155 8.82 10.80 10.56
CA ASN A 155 8.56 10.34 11.93
C ASN A 155 7.55 11.25 12.68
N GLN A 156 6.48 11.64 11.98
CA GLN A 156 5.36 12.46 12.48
C GLN A 156 4.04 11.66 12.47
N PRO A 157 3.93 10.55 13.23
CA PRO A 157 2.75 9.68 13.20
C PRO A 157 1.46 10.41 13.61
N ALA A 158 1.51 11.30 14.60
CA ALA A 158 0.33 12.05 15.03
C ALA A 158 -0.23 12.99 13.94
N ALA A 159 0.65 13.58 13.11
CA ALA A 159 0.22 14.40 11.99
C ALA A 159 -0.39 13.54 10.87
N ALA A 160 0.18 12.36 10.61
CA ALA A 160 -0.39 11.38 9.68
C ALA A 160 -1.78 10.91 10.13
N ASP A 161 -1.92 10.53 11.41
CA ASP A 161 -3.19 10.11 12.02
C ASP A 161 -4.26 11.19 11.86
N LYS A 162 -3.89 12.47 12.02
CA LYS A 162 -4.82 13.60 11.85
C LYS A 162 -5.33 13.71 10.40
N ILE A 163 -4.45 13.54 9.42
CA ILE A 163 -4.85 13.55 7.99
C ILE A 163 -5.77 12.36 7.69
N GLU A 164 -5.39 11.16 8.13
CA GLU A 164 -6.16 9.93 7.90
C GLU A 164 -7.56 10.02 8.53
N ALA A 165 -7.64 10.50 9.78
CA ALA A 165 -8.91 10.74 10.46
C ALA A 165 -9.76 11.80 9.72
N GLY A 166 -9.13 12.87 9.22
CA GLY A 166 -9.82 13.89 8.44
C GLY A 166 -10.42 13.32 7.16
N VAL A 167 -9.68 12.49 6.42
CA VAL A 167 -10.19 11.82 5.21
C VAL A 167 -11.39 10.94 5.55
N MET A 168 -11.32 10.17 6.64
CA MET A 168 -12.44 9.34 7.10
C MET A 168 -13.68 10.18 7.43
N GLU A 169 -13.51 11.28 8.17
CA GLU A 169 -14.64 12.16 8.54
C GLU A 169 -15.27 12.83 7.33
N VAL A 170 -14.49 13.27 6.33
CA VAL A 170 -15.03 13.82 5.08
C VAL A 170 -15.89 12.79 4.35
N LEU A 171 -15.42 11.53 4.31
CA LEU A 171 -16.16 10.43 3.71
C LEU A 171 -17.42 10.08 4.51
N ASP A 172 -17.37 10.11 5.83
CA ASP A 172 -18.52 9.86 6.72
C ASP A 172 -19.59 10.97 6.59
N LYS A 173 -19.18 12.21 6.31
CA LYS A 173 -20.09 13.34 5.98
C LYS A 173 -20.74 13.23 4.60
N GLY A 174 -20.38 12.20 3.84
CA GLY A 174 -20.97 11.83 2.55
C GLY A 174 -20.36 12.51 1.33
N TYR A 175 -19.25 13.24 1.45
CA TYR A 175 -18.62 13.89 0.30
C TYR A 175 -17.91 12.86 -0.59
N ARG A 176 -18.12 12.94 -1.91
CA ARG A 176 -17.53 12.03 -2.90
C ARG A 176 -17.12 12.79 -4.16
N THR A 177 -15.94 12.49 -4.69
CA THR A 177 -15.60 12.78 -6.09
C THR A 177 -16.24 11.75 -7.02
N GLY A 178 -16.24 12.03 -8.33
CA GLY A 178 -17.00 11.22 -9.30
C GLY A 178 -16.63 9.73 -9.34
N ASP A 179 -15.36 9.40 -9.07
CA ASP A 179 -14.83 8.02 -9.06
C ASP A 179 -15.30 7.16 -7.88
N ILE A 180 -15.73 7.78 -6.78
CA ILE A 180 -16.22 7.11 -5.56
C ILE A 180 -17.69 7.42 -5.26
N MET A 181 -18.40 8.02 -6.22
CA MET A 181 -19.77 8.44 -6.04
C MET A 181 -20.72 7.26 -5.86
N SER A 182 -21.63 7.37 -4.90
CA SER A 182 -22.72 6.40 -4.69
C SER A 182 -24.04 7.11 -4.38
N GLU A 183 -25.14 6.38 -4.49
CA GLU A 183 -26.48 6.92 -4.22
C GLU A 183 -26.57 7.48 -2.79
N GLY A 184 -27.19 8.66 -2.65
CA GLY A 184 -27.33 9.33 -1.35
C GLY A 184 -26.09 10.11 -0.87
N MET A 185 -24.98 10.08 -1.63
CA MET A 185 -23.78 10.87 -1.32
C MET A 185 -23.81 12.26 -1.97
N LYS A 186 -22.89 13.13 -1.56
CA LYS A 186 -22.72 14.50 -2.06
C LYS A 186 -21.58 14.55 -3.07
N LEU A 187 -21.91 14.71 -4.34
CA LEU A 187 -20.92 14.88 -5.40
C LEU A 187 -20.21 16.23 -5.25
N VAL A 188 -18.88 16.21 -5.25
CA VAL A 188 -18.02 17.40 -5.22
C VAL A 188 -16.88 17.28 -6.22
N GLY A 189 -16.30 18.43 -6.61
CA GLY A 189 -15.07 18.50 -7.40
C GLY A 189 -13.80 18.29 -6.56
N CYS A 190 -12.65 18.27 -7.24
CA CYS A 190 -11.34 18.10 -6.61
C CYS A 190 -11.05 19.18 -5.56
N ARG A 191 -11.23 20.46 -5.94
CA ARG A 191 -10.98 21.61 -5.05
C ARG A 191 -11.89 21.58 -3.84
N GLN A 192 -13.19 21.39 -4.05
CA GLN A 192 -14.16 21.35 -2.96
C GLN A 192 -13.89 20.19 -1.99
N MET A 193 -13.46 19.02 -2.48
CA MET A 193 -13.03 17.92 -1.61
C MET A 193 -11.83 18.35 -0.73
N GLY A 194 -10.86 19.05 -1.30
CA GLY A 194 -9.72 19.60 -0.56
C GLY A 194 -10.12 20.65 0.48
N ASP A 195 -11.03 21.57 0.13
CA ASP A 195 -11.51 22.61 1.04
C ASP A 195 -12.23 22.00 2.26
N VAL A 196 -13.14 21.04 2.01
CA VAL A 196 -13.85 20.33 3.09
C VAL A 196 -12.88 19.55 3.98
N LEU A 197 -11.85 18.94 3.40
CA LEU A 197 -10.82 18.25 4.17
C LEU A 197 -10.01 19.21 5.07
N LEU A 198 -9.63 20.37 4.55
CA LEU A 198 -8.94 21.40 5.33
C LEU A 198 -9.79 21.90 6.49
N GLU A 199 -11.09 22.13 6.27
CA GLU A 199 -12.03 22.51 7.32
C GLU A 199 -12.15 21.44 8.41
N VAL A 200 -12.23 20.17 8.02
CA VAL A 200 -12.27 19.05 8.98
C VAL A 200 -11.00 19.01 9.81
N ILE A 201 -9.82 19.02 9.17
CA ILE A 201 -8.53 18.95 9.87
C ILE A 201 -8.31 20.16 10.79
N ALA A 202 -8.81 21.35 10.44
CA ALA A 202 -8.68 22.54 11.28
C ALA A 202 -9.52 22.46 12.57
N ASN A 203 -10.59 21.68 12.58
CA ASN A 203 -11.53 21.56 13.70
C ASN A 203 -11.31 20.33 14.59
N CYS A 204 -10.37 19.44 14.23
CA CYS A 204 -9.89 18.33 15.06
C CYS A 204 -8.72 18.76 15.97
#